data_AF-A0A927AWI4-F1
#
_entry.id   AF-A0A927AWI4-F1
#
_cell.length_a   1.000
_cell.length_b   1.000
_cell.length_c   1.000
_cell.angle_alpha   90.00
_cell.angle_beta   90.00
_cell.angle_gamma   90.00
#
_symmetry.space_group_name_H-M   'P 1'
#
loop_
_entity.id
_entity.type
_entity.pdbx_description
1 polymer ?
#
loop_
_entity_poly.entity_id
_entity_poly.type
_entity_poly.pdbx_seq_one_letter_code
_entity_poly.pdbx_strand_id
1 'polypeptide(L)'
;MKEQKNTKSASRRKYDQDFKTEALRMIANGRSVLQVAQALGLGENLLYRWRSRQESSGTKGKEKVDSPLAIENERLRHQLRQSEEEREILKKALAIFSRQT
;
A
#
# COMPACT_ATOMS: atom_id res chain seq x y z
N MET A 1 -29.37 16.94 -39.75
CA MET A 1 -28.84 17.94 -38.81
C MET A 1 -28.11 17.19 -37.69
N LYS A 2 -26.79 17.36 -37.53
CA LYS A 2 -26.03 16.74 -36.44
C LYS A 2 -25.59 17.84 -35.50
N GLU A 3 -26.23 17.88 -34.33
CA GLU A 3 -25.95 18.81 -33.25
C GLU A 3 -24.51 18.62 -32.76
N GLN A 4 -23.63 19.57 -33.08
CA GLN A 4 -22.26 19.58 -32.57
C GLN A 4 -22.30 20.06 -31.12
N LYS A 5 -22.23 19.13 -30.16
CA LYS A 5 -22.07 19.46 -28.74
C LYS A 5 -20.68 20.10 -28.53
N ASN A 6 -20.66 21.42 -28.48
CA ASN A 6 -19.49 22.23 -28.11
C ASN A 6 -19.07 21.91 -26.67
N THR A 7 -18.04 21.08 -26.50
CA THR A 7 -17.45 20.83 -25.18
C THR A 7 -16.36 21.86 -24.92
N LYS A 8 -16.77 23.02 -24.38
CA LYS A 8 -15.87 24.04 -23.85
C LYS A 8 -14.94 23.35 -22.84
N SER A 9 -13.64 23.26 -23.15
CA SER A 9 -12.66 22.53 -22.37
C SER A 9 -12.49 23.20 -21.00
N ALA A 10 -13.22 22.68 -20.00
CA ALA A 10 -13.09 23.13 -18.63
C ALA A 10 -11.65 22.95 -18.18
N SER A 11 -11.03 24.03 -17.71
CA SER A 11 -9.70 24.01 -17.10
C SER A 11 -9.63 22.87 -16.08
N ARG A 12 -8.68 21.96 -16.25
CA ARG A 12 -8.51 20.81 -15.36
C ARG A 12 -8.20 21.32 -13.95
N ARG A 13 -9.15 21.13 -13.03
CA ARG A 13 -8.94 21.39 -11.60
C ARG A 13 -7.69 20.64 -11.14
N LYS A 14 -6.72 21.40 -10.64
CA LYS A 14 -5.51 20.86 -10.00
C LYS A 14 -5.82 20.70 -8.52
N TYR A 15 -5.38 19.57 -7.98
CA TYR A 15 -5.46 19.27 -6.55
C TYR A 15 -4.04 19.07 -6.04
N ASP A 16 -3.80 19.54 -4.82
CA ASP A 16 -2.51 19.38 -4.16
C ASP A 16 -2.22 17.92 -3.86
N GLN A 17 -0.92 17.62 -3.72
CA GLN A 17 -0.46 16.25 -3.52
C GLN A 17 -0.92 15.69 -2.17
N ASP A 18 -0.90 16.52 -1.13
CA ASP A 18 -1.33 16.13 0.22
C ASP A 18 -2.82 15.79 0.23
N PHE A 19 -3.63 16.60 -0.45
CA PHE A 19 -5.08 16.37 -0.57
C PHE A 19 -5.39 15.04 -1.28
N LYS A 20 -4.67 14.72 -2.37
CA LYS A 20 -4.81 13.42 -3.06
C LYS A 20 -4.42 12.27 -2.16
N THR A 21 -3.35 12.44 -1.38
CA THR A 21 -2.81 11.41 -0.49
C THR A 21 -3.78 11.11 0.64
N GLU A 22 -4.37 12.14 1.24
CA GLU A 22 -5.37 11.98 2.30
C GLU A 22 -6.64 11.30 1.76
N ALA A 23 -7.13 11.71 0.58
CA ALA A 23 -8.27 11.05 -0.05
C ALA A 23 -8.03 9.55 -0.30
N LEU A 24 -6.84 9.18 -0.77
CA LEU A 24 -6.46 7.77 -0.96
C LEU A 24 -6.27 7.02 0.37
N ARG A 25 -5.74 7.69 1.41
CA ARG A 25 -5.62 7.13 2.76
C ARG A 25 -6.99 6.80 3.36
N MET A 26 -7.98 7.66 3.18
CA MET A 26 -9.35 7.39 3.63
C MET A 26 -9.93 6.12 2.99
N ILE A 27 -9.65 5.90 1.69
CA ILE A 27 -10.05 4.68 0.97
C ILE A 27 -9.27 3.46 1.48
N ALA A 28 -7.96 3.60 1.73
CA ALA A 28 -7.12 2.53 2.27
C ALA A 28 -7.55 2.11 3.68
N ASN A 29 -8.07 3.04 4.47
CA ASN A 29 -8.64 2.79 5.81
C ASN A 29 -10.04 2.16 5.78
N GLY A 30 -10.52 1.73 4.62
CA GLY A 30 -11.75 0.93 4.48
C GLY A 30 -13.01 1.72 4.09
N ARG A 31 -12.92 3.03 3.86
CA ARG A 31 -14.06 3.79 3.31
C ARG A 31 -14.26 3.49 1.83
N SER A 32 -15.51 3.44 1.37
CA SER A 32 -15.79 3.22 -0.05
C SER A 32 -15.43 4.46 -0.88
N VAL A 33 -15.08 4.24 -2.16
CA VAL A 33 -14.75 5.34 -3.09
C VAL A 33 -15.91 6.31 -3.22
N LEU A 34 -17.16 5.81 -3.25
CA LEU A 34 -18.37 6.61 -3.28
C LEU A 34 -18.50 7.52 -2.05
N GLN A 35 -18.29 6.97 -0.85
CA GLN A 35 -18.37 7.75 0.40
C GLN A 35 -17.31 8.85 0.44
N VAL A 36 -16.08 8.55 0.01
CA VAL A 36 -14.99 9.53 -0.02
C VAL A 36 -15.25 10.59 -1.10
N ALA A 37 -15.78 10.21 -2.25
CA ALA A 37 -16.18 11.13 -3.32
C ALA A 37 -17.25 12.13 -2.83
N GLN A 38 -18.30 11.63 -2.17
CA GLN A 38 -19.36 12.47 -1.61
C GLN A 38 -18.83 13.39 -0.49
N ALA A 39 -18.01 12.86 0.43
CA ALA A 39 -17.46 13.63 1.54
C ALA A 39 -16.54 14.77 1.07
N LEU A 40 -15.79 14.56 -0.02
CA LEU A 40 -14.82 15.53 -0.55
C LEU A 40 -15.38 16.36 -1.73
N GLY A 41 -16.62 16.13 -2.15
CA GLY A 41 -17.22 16.78 -3.32
C GLY A 41 -16.48 16.46 -4.64
N LEU A 42 -15.87 15.29 -4.73
CA LEU A 42 -15.10 14.83 -5.89
C LEU A 42 -15.92 13.85 -6.74
N GLY A 43 -15.57 13.72 -8.02
CA GLY A 43 -16.10 12.63 -8.85
C GLY A 43 -15.39 11.32 -8.55
N GLU A 44 -16.13 10.22 -8.44
CA GLU A 44 -15.56 8.88 -8.19
C GLU A 44 -14.49 8.49 -9.22
N ASN A 45 -14.74 8.79 -10.49
CA ASN A 45 -13.79 8.54 -11.58
C ASN A 45 -12.44 9.23 -11.36
N LEU A 46 -12.40 10.37 -10.67
CA LEU A 46 -11.16 11.06 -10.34
C LEU A 46 -10.37 10.29 -9.27
N LEU A 47 -11.04 9.77 -8.25
CA LEU A 47 -10.43 8.96 -7.20
C LEU A 47 -9.89 7.63 -7.76
N TYR A 48 -10.65 6.96 -8.64
CA TYR A 48 -10.16 5.76 -9.34
C TYR A 48 -8.92 6.05 -10.18
N ARG A 49 -8.88 7.19 -10.88
CA ARG A 49 -7.69 7.62 -11.63
C ARG A 49 -6.49 7.92 -10.75
N TRP A 50 -6.70 8.50 -9.56
CA TRP A 50 -5.62 8.73 -8.61
C TRP A 50 -5.08 7.43 -8.04
N ARG A 51 -5.96 6.48 -7.68
CA ARG A 51 -5.58 5.14 -7.22
C ARG A 51 -4.77 4.39 -8.26
N SER A 52 -5.27 4.31 -9.50
CA SER A 52 -4.57 3.70 -10.63
C SER A 52 -3.26 4.42 -10.95
N ARG A 53 -3.19 5.75 -10.81
CA ARG A 53 -1.94 6.50 -10.97
C ARG A 53 -0.94 6.20 -9.86
N GLN A 54 -1.39 5.99 -8.62
CA GLN A 54 -0.50 5.64 -7.52
C GLN A 54 0.08 4.23 -7.71
N GLU A 55 -0.78 3.28 -8.04
CA GLU A 55 -0.40 1.91 -8.39
C GLU A 55 0.52 1.90 -9.62
N SER A 56 0.20 2.68 -10.65
CA SER A 56 1.04 2.79 -11.85
C SER A 56 2.28 3.66 -11.68
N SER A 57 2.34 4.61 -10.75
CA SER A 57 3.62 5.21 -10.34
C SER A 57 4.48 4.19 -9.59
N GLY A 58 3.83 3.22 -8.94
CA GLY A 58 4.48 2.03 -8.38
C GLY A 58 4.88 0.99 -9.44
N THR A 59 4.29 0.99 -10.64
CA THR A 59 4.59 0.00 -11.71
C THR A 59 5.26 0.55 -12.98
N LYS A 60 5.26 1.86 -13.21
CA LYS A 60 6.04 2.51 -14.29
C LYS A 60 7.55 2.54 -14.01
N GLY A 61 7.97 2.02 -12.86
CA GLY A 61 9.34 1.62 -12.56
C GLY A 61 9.47 0.13 -12.17
N LYS A 62 8.44 -0.69 -12.40
CA LYS A 62 8.49 -2.15 -12.18
C LYS A 62 8.26 -2.88 -13.49
N GLU A 63 9.15 -2.65 -14.44
CA GLU A 63 9.64 -3.80 -15.19
C GLU A 63 10.40 -4.67 -14.18
N LYS A 64 9.89 -5.89 -13.99
CA LYS A 64 10.62 -7.07 -13.49
C LYS A 64 11.17 -7.03 -12.06
N VAL A 65 10.73 -8.03 -11.30
CA VAL A 65 11.58 -8.85 -10.43
C VAL A 65 12.07 -8.16 -9.14
N ASP A 66 11.76 -8.77 -8.00
CA ASP A 66 12.51 -8.63 -6.76
C ASP A 66 12.84 -7.21 -6.30
N SER A 67 11.90 -6.56 -5.62
CA SER A 67 12.30 -5.39 -4.82
C SER A 67 13.34 -5.86 -3.80
N PRO A 68 14.54 -5.26 -3.72
CA PRO A 68 15.56 -5.62 -2.73
C PRO A 68 15.02 -5.61 -1.30
N LEU A 69 14.03 -4.75 -1.03
CA LEU A 69 13.32 -4.70 0.23
C LEU A 69 12.47 -5.95 0.50
N ALA A 70 11.88 -6.56 -0.52
CA ALA A 70 11.10 -7.79 -0.39
C ALA A 70 11.99 -9.01 -0.13
N ILE A 71 13.11 -9.13 -0.88
CA ILE A 71 14.14 -10.15 -0.62
C ILE A 71 14.71 -9.99 0.79
N GLU A 72 15.08 -8.77 1.17
CA GLU A 72 15.63 -8.50 2.49
C GLU A 72 14.60 -8.77 3.60
N ASN A 73 13.32 -8.45 3.38
CA ASN A 73 12.27 -8.77 4.35
C ASN A 73 12.13 -10.28 4.56
N GLU A 74 12.18 -11.06 3.48
CA GLU A 74 12.12 -12.52 3.55
C GLU A 74 13.36 -13.09 4.26
N ARG A 75 14.56 -12.61 3.92
CA ARG A 75 15.82 -12.99 4.57
C ARG A 75 15.80 -12.69 6.06
N LEU A 76 15.38 -11.49 6.46
CA LEU A 76 15.29 -11.08 7.86
C LEU A 76 14.26 -11.93 8.63
N ARG A 77 13.12 -12.25 8.02
CA ARG A 77 12.12 -13.15 8.62
C ARG A 77 12.67 -14.57 8.82
N HIS A 78 13.49 -15.05 7.89
CA HIS A 78 14.13 -16.35 8.03
C HIS A 78 15.14 -16.36 9.18
N GLN A 79 16.02 -15.36 9.26
CA GLN A 79 17.00 -15.24 10.34
C GLN A 79 16.34 -15.13 11.70
N LEU A 80 15.26 -14.34 11.81
CA LEU A 80 14.52 -14.18 13.05
C LEU A 80 13.94 -15.52 13.55
N ARG A 81 13.34 -16.33 12.67
CA ARG A 81 12.84 -17.66 13.02
C ARG A 81 13.94 -18.59 13.51
N GLN A 82 15.09 -18.60 12.83
CA GLN A 82 16.22 -19.45 13.24
C GLN A 82 16.74 -19.06 14.63
N SER A 83 16.94 -17.77 14.90
CA SER A 83 17.38 -17.31 16.22
C SER A 83 16.36 -17.59 17.33
N GLU A 84 15.06 -17.52 17.02
CA GLU A 84 14.01 -17.90 17.96
C GLU A 84 14.05 -19.40 18.28
N GLU A 85 14.21 -20.26 17.27
CA GLU A 85 14.33 -21.71 17.44
C GLU A 85 15.56 -22.09 18.25
N GLU A 86 16.74 -21.54 17.95
CA GLU A 86 17.98 -21.76 18.70
C GLU A 86 17.82 -21.36 20.17
N ARG A 87 17.20 -20.20 20.43
CA ARG A 87 16.95 -19.72 21.80
C ARG A 87 15.99 -20.65 22.54
N GLU A 88 14.96 -21.17 21.88
CA GLU A 88 14.03 -22.12 22.48
C GLU A 88 14.70 -23.47 22.78
N ILE A 89 15.59 -23.95 21.91
CA ILE A 89 16.39 -25.16 22.16
C ILE A 89 17.28 -24.95 23.38
N LEU A 90 18.00 -23.84 23.46
CA LEU A 90 18.88 -23.52 24.59
C LEU A 90 18.11 -23.39 25.91
N LYS A 91 16.94 -22.75 25.90
CA LYS A 91 16.05 -22.69 27.07
C LYS A 91 15.62 -24.08 27.52
N LYS A 92 15.20 -24.95 26.59
CA LYS A 92 14.80 -26.33 26.91
C LYS A 92 15.97 -27.11 27.50
N ALA A 93 17.17 -26.97 26.94
CA ALA A 93 18.38 -27.59 27.47
C ALA A 93 18.69 -27.09 28.89
N LEU A 94 18.72 -25.77 29.11
CA LEU A 94 18.92 -25.18 30.45
C LEU A 94 17.88 -25.66 31.46
N ALA A 95 16.60 -25.73 31.07
CA ALA A 95 15.54 -26.23 31.93
C ALA A 95 15.78 -27.68 32.36
N ILE A 96 16.27 -28.54 31.45
CA ILE A 96 16.63 -29.93 31.76
C ILE A 96 17.83 -29.96 32.73
N PHE A 97 18.91 -29.22 32.43
CA PHE A 97 20.11 -29.21 33.28
C PHE A 97 19.84 -28.63 34.68
N SER A 98 19.01 -27.59 34.79
CA SER A 98 18.64 -26.98 36.08
C SER A 98 17.75 -27.85 36.98
N ARG A 99 17.17 -28.94 36.43
CA ARG A 99 16.31 -29.87 37.17
C ARG A 99 17.05 -31.13 37.64
N GLN A 100 18.30 -31.31 37.21
CA GLN A 100 19.14 -32.49 37.52
C GLN A 100 20.12 -32.28 38.68
N THR A 101 19.97 -31.19 39.45
CA THR A 101 20.65 -30.94 40.73
C THR A 101 19.62 -30.78 41.83
#